data_AF-A0A1H5YI16-F1
#
_entry.id   AF-A0A1H5YI16-F1
#
_cell.length_a   1.000
_cell.length_b   1.000
_cell.length_c   1.000
_cell.angle_alpha   90.00
_cell.angle_beta   90.00
_cell.angle_gamma   90.00
#
_symmetry.space_group_name_H-M   'P 1'
#
loop_
_entity.id
_entity.type
_entity.pdbx_description
1 polymer ?
#
loop_
_entity_poly.entity_id
_entity_poly.type
_entity_poly.pdbx_seq_one_letter_code
_entity_poly.pdbx_strand_id
1 'polypeptide(L)'
;MTLQDQLPHITTVKDRAKSKLERDAREILSALQDPETVEIMVNADGRIWQEKLGQKIQHIGNIQAAQVEAVIKTVAGFHGKAVNRFNPMIEGEFPLDSSRFAGQLPPIVSSPTFAIRKKAIKIFTLEQYVETGVLSPRYSDVIKEAVRRHRNILVIGGTGS
;
A
#
# COMPACT_ATOMS: atom_id res chain seq x y z
N MET A 1 -34.25 -23.41 -18.69
CA MET A 1 -33.63 -22.42 -17.79
C MET A 1 -32.41 -23.06 -17.19
N THR A 2 -31.28 -23.02 -17.91
CA THR A 2 -30.04 -23.71 -17.54
C THR A 2 -29.10 -22.71 -16.87
N LEU A 3 -28.74 -23.02 -15.63
CA LEU A 3 -27.73 -22.35 -14.81
C LEU A 3 -26.33 -22.72 -15.34
N GLN A 4 -25.89 -22.09 -16.42
CA GLN A 4 -24.51 -22.24 -16.90
C GLN A 4 -23.93 -20.90 -17.36
N ASP A 5 -22.80 -20.57 -16.75
CA ASP A 5 -21.84 -19.52 -17.08
C ASP A 5 -22.24 -18.05 -16.88
N GLN A 6 -22.21 -17.62 -15.61
CA GLN A 6 -21.73 -16.27 -15.27
C GLN A 6 -20.24 -16.32 -14.93
N LEU A 7 -19.39 -16.55 -15.93
CA LEU A 7 -17.97 -16.21 -15.84
C LEU A 7 -17.82 -14.71 -16.14
N PRO A 8 -17.12 -13.92 -15.31
CA PRO A 8 -16.93 -12.51 -15.60
C PRO A 8 -16.17 -12.36 -16.92
N HIS A 9 -16.79 -11.71 -17.89
CA HIS A 9 -16.19 -11.38 -19.17
C HIS A 9 -14.95 -10.49 -18.92
N ILE A 10 -13.74 -11.05 -19.01
CA ILE A 10 -12.48 -10.31 -18.94
C ILE A 10 -12.29 -9.56 -20.26
N THR A 11 -12.95 -8.41 -20.40
CA THR A 11 -13.10 -7.75 -21.71
C THR A 11 -11.95 -6.79 -22.04
N THR A 12 -11.21 -6.29 -21.02
CA THR A 12 -10.17 -5.28 -21.23
C THR A 12 -8.76 -5.72 -20.84
N VAL A 13 -7.74 -5.03 -21.36
CA VAL A 13 -6.33 -5.18 -20.93
C VAL A 13 -6.20 -4.95 -19.42
N LYS A 14 -6.97 -4.02 -18.86
CA LYS A 14 -6.95 -3.69 -17.43
C LYS A 14 -7.52 -4.82 -16.58
N ASP A 15 -8.58 -5.48 -17.02
CA ASP A 15 -9.16 -6.62 -16.30
C ASP A 15 -8.20 -7.81 -16.28
N ARG A 16 -7.54 -8.10 -17.42
CA ARG A 16 -6.50 -9.14 -17.49
C ARG A 16 -5.34 -8.86 -16.54
N ALA A 17 -4.92 -7.60 -16.43
CA ALA A 17 -3.86 -7.21 -15.49
C ALA A 17 -4.27 -7.42 -14.03
N LYS A 18 -5.52 -7.07 -13.66
CA LYS A 18 -6.04 -7.34 -12.30
C LYS A 18 -6.08 -8.84 -11.98
N SER A 19 -6.63 -9.67 -12.87
CA SER A 19 -6.65 -11.13 -12.66
C SER A 19 -5.24 -11.73 -12.59
N LYS A 20 -4.28 -11.20 -13.36
CA LYS A 20 -2.88 -11.60 -13.26
C LYS A 20 -2.29 -11.24 -11.89
N LEU A 21 -2.60 -10.05 -11.36
CA LEU A 21 -2.14 -9.64 -10.04
C LEU A 21 -2.73 -10.49 -8.92
N GLU A 22 -4.01 -10.86 -8.99
CA GLU A 22 -4.63 -11.78 -8.01
C GLU A 22 -3.90 -13.13 -7.94
N ARG A 23 -3.37 -13.61 -9.06
CA ARG A 23 -2.60 -14.86 -9.10
C ARG A 23 -1.16 -14.66 -8.62
N ASP A 24 -0.48 -13.63 -9.13
CA ASP A 24 0.97 -13.47 -8.97
C ASP A 24 1.36 -12.75 -7.66
N ALA A 25 0.40 -12.09 -7.01
CA ALA A 25 0.56 -11.42 -5.71
C ALA A 25 -0.21 -12.14 -4.59
N ARG A 26 -0.48 -13.45 -4.74
CA ARG A 26 -1.33 -14.25 -3.82
C ARG A 26 -0.87 -14.12 -2.37
N GLU A 27 0.44 -14.13 -2.16
CA GLU A 27 1.10 -14.09 -0.86
C GLU A 27 0.83 -12.79 -0.09
N ILE A 28 0.48 -11.70 -0.77
CA ILE A 28 0.16 -10.41 -0.13
C ILE A 28 -1.34 -10.11 -0.06
N LEU A 29 -2.20 -10.88 -0.73
CA LEU A 29 -3.63 -10.54 -0.83
C LEU A 29 -4.34 -10.49 0.52
N SER A 30 -4.01 -11.42 1.43
CA SER A 30 -4.61 -11.41 2.78
C SER A 30 -4.21 -10.15 3.56
N ALA A 31 -2.93 -9.75 3.49
CA ALA A 31 -2.47 -8.51 4.10
C ALA A 31 -3.09 -7.28 3.43
N LEU A 32 -3.30 -7.30 2.11
CA LEU A 32 -3.93 -6.20 1.38
C LEU A 32 -5.39 -5.99 1.78
N GLN A 33 -6.12 -7.09 2.01
CA GLN A 33 -7.53 -7.09 2.43
C GLN A 33 -7.72 -6.72 3.90
N ASP A 34 -6.69 -6.88 4.72
CA ASP A 34 -6.74 -6.55 6.15
C ASP A 34 -6.94 -5.03 6.35
N PRO A 35 -8.02 -4.61 7.03
CA PRO A 35 -8.32 -3.19 7.25
C PRO A 35 -7.35 -2.49 8.20
N GLU A 36 -6.52 -3.22 8.96
CA GLU A 36 -5.52 -2.60 9.82
C GLU A 36 -4.17 -2.37 9.11
N THR A 37 -3.97 -2.93 7.91
CA THR A 37 -2.72 -2.82 7.14
C THR A 37 -2.48 -1.41 6.64
N VAL A 38 -1.41 -0.78 7.12
CA VAL A 38 -0.93 0.52 6.65
C VAL A 38 -0.05 0.35 5.40
N GLU A 39 0.88 -0.60 5.45
CA GLU A 39 1.89 -0.78 4.42
C GLU A 39 2.29 -2.26 4.27
N ILE A 40 2.56 -2.69 3.03
CA ILE A 40 3.10 -4.00 2.70
C ILE A 40 4.39 -3.78 1.91
N MET A 41 5.49 -4.39 2.35
CA MET A 41 6.80 -4.26 1.71
C MET A 41 7.32 -5.63 1.30
N VAL A 42 7.93 -5.72 0.13
CA VAL A 42 8.69 -6.87 -0.32
C VAL A 42 10.12 -6.45 -0.54
N ASN A 43 11.02 -6.97 0.30
CA ASN A 43 12.44 -6.65 0.26
C ASN A 43 13.20 -7.55 -0.73
N ALA A 44 14.44 -7.18 -1.02
CA ALA A 44 15.27 -7.85 -2.01
C ALA A 44 15.62 -9.30 -1.63
N ASP A 45 15.51 -9.65 -0.35
CA ASP A 45 15.64 -11.02 0.16
C ASP A 45 14.37 -11.86 -0.03
N GLY A 46 13.34 -11.30 -0.69
CA GLY A 46 12.05 -11.95 -0.94
C GLY A 46 11.14 -11.99 0.30
N ARG A 47 11.51 -11.35 1.41
CA ARG A 47 10.66 -11.28 2.61
C ARG A 47 9.56 -10.26 2.45
N ILE A 48 8.35 -10.67 2.83
CA ILE A 48 7.15 -9.85 2.87
C ILE A 48 6.98 -9.33 4.30
N TRP A 49 6.87 -8.02 4.43
CA TRP A 49 6.65 -7.32 5.69
C TRP A 49 5.30 -6.60 5.66
N GLN A 50 4.57 -6.67 6.77
CA GLN A 50 3.30 -5.99 6.95
C GLN A 50 3.42 -5.02 8.13
N GLU A 51 3.07 -3.76 7.88
CA GLU A 51 2.84 -2.77 8.92
C GLU A 51 1.34 -2.65 9.18
N LYS A 52 0.94 -2.75 10.45
CA LYS A 52 -0.43 -2.53 10.90
C LYS A 52 -0.49 -1.34 11.85
N LEU A 53 -1.62 -0.66 11.86
CA LEU A 53 -1.84 0.52 12.69
C LEU A 53 -1.60 0.21 14.18
N GLY A 54 -0.63 0.91 14.79
CA GLY A 54 -0.29 0.75 16.20
C GLY A 54 0.45 -0.54 16.56
N GLN A 55 0.92 -1.31 15.56
CA GLN A 55 1.65 -2.56 15.77
C GLN A 55 3.07 -2.47 15.21
N LYS A 56 3.98 -3.29 15.74
CA LYS A 56 5.31 -3.44 15.14
C LYS A 56 5.18 -4.09 13.77
N ILE A 57 6.07 -3.71 12.84
CA ILE A 57 6.17 -4.34 11.51
C ILE A 57 6.52 -5.83 11.69
N GLN A 58 5.81 -6.70 10.97
CA GLN A 58 5.97 -8.16 11.08
C GLN A 58 6.31 -8.79 9.73
N HIS A 59 7.14 -9.83 9.76
CA HIS A 59 7.38 -10.70 8.62
C HIS A 59 6.22 -11.68 8.46
N ILE A 60 5.59 -11.71 7.29
CA ILE A 60 4.35 -12.46 7.04
C ILE A 60 4.48 -13.55 5.97
N GLY A 61 5.64 -13.66 5.32
CA GLY A 61 5.88 -14.68 4.31
C GLY A 61 6.99 -14.33 3.34
N ASN A 62 7.15 -15.16 2.31
CA ASN A 62 8.16 -14.99 1.27
C ASN A 62 7.54 -15.06 -0.12
N ILE A 63 8.15 -14.37 -1.07
CA ILE A 63 7.74 -14.37 -2.48
C ILE A 63 9.00 -14.47 -3.36
N GLN A 64 8.92 -15.23 -4.45
CA GLN A 64 10.07 -15.42 -5.33
C GLN A 64 10.35 -14.15 -6.15
N ALA A 65 11.63 -13.84 -6.36
CA ALA A 65 12.05 -12.67 -7.13
C ALA A 65 11.36 -12.55 -8.52
N ALA A 66 11.17 -13.68 -9.21
CA ALA A 66 10.47 -13.72 -10.50
C ALA A 66 9.00 -13.29 -10.39
N GLN A 67 8.30 -13.68 -9.31
CA GLN A 67 6.92 -13.23 -9.04
C GLN A 67 6.89 -11.73 -8.70
N VAL A 68 7.85 -11.25 -7.89
CA VAL A 68 7.96 -9.82 -7.56
C VAL A 68 8.17 -8.97 -8.83
N GLU A 69 9.08 -9.39 -9.71
CA GLU A 69 9.28 -8.74 -11.01
C GLU A 69 8.02 -8.78 -11.89
N ALA A 70 7.31 -9.92 -11.90
CA ALA A 70 6.08 -10.08 -12.64
C ALA A 70 4.97 -9.14 -12.14
N VAL A 71 4.85 -8.93 -10.82
CA VAL A 71 3.94 -7.95 -10.21
C VAL A 71 4.31 -6.55 -10.66
N ILE A 72 5.57 -6.13 -10.49
CA ILE A 72 6.07 -4.80 -10.87
C ILE A 72 5.78 -4.49 -12.35
N LYS A 73 6.11 -5.43 -13.25
CA LYS A 73 5.85 -5.27 -14.70
C LYS A 73 4.35 -5.20 -15.03
N THR A 74 3.52 -5.90 -14.28
CA THR A 74 2.06 -5.89 -14.48
C THR A 74 1.45 -4.58 -14.03
N VAL A 75 1.91 -4.03 -12.90
CA VAL A 75 1.51 -2.68 -12.45
C VAL A 75 1.97 -1.63 -13.46
N ALA A 76 3.21 -1.70 -13.94
CA ALA A 76 3.71 -0.80 -14.97
C ALA A 76 2.85 -0.85 -16.25
N GLY A 77 2.58 -2.06 -16.76
CA GLY A 77 1.73 -2.27 -17.93
C GLY A 77 0.28 -1.77 -17.75
N PHE A 78 -0.30 -1.95 -16.55
CA PHE A 78 -1.63 -1.42 -16.23
C PHE A 78 -1.70 0.11 -16.36
N HIS A 79 -0.62 0.81 -15.99
CA HIS A 79 -0.50 2.27 -16.09
C HIS A 79 0.07 2.76 -17.43
N GLY A 80 0.31 1.87 -18.40
CA GLY A 80 0.95 2.23 -19.67
C GLY A 80 2.39 2.75 -19.51
N LYS A 81 3.06 2.38 -18.41
CA LYS A 81 4.44 2.77 -18.10
C LYS A 81 5.39 1.60 -18.42
N ALA A 82 6.64 1.93 -18.74
CA ALA A 82 7.69 0.95 -18.95
C ALA A 82 8.60 0.88 -17.72
N VAL A 83 8.91 -0.35 -17.26
CA VAL A 83 9.88 -0.62 -16.21
C VAL A 83 10.85 -1.70 -16.71
N ASN A 84 12.15 -1.41 -16.67
CA ASN A 84 13.21 -2.29 -17.18
C ASN A 84 14.56 -1.92 -16.55
N ARG A 85 15.64 -2.59 -16.96
CA ARG A 85 16.97 -2.34 -16.40
C ARG A 85 17.49 -0.89 -16.56
N PHE A 86 17.04 -0.18 -17.60
CA PHE A 86 17.42 1.21 -17.88
C PHE A 86 16.47 2.23 -17.23
N ASN A 87 15.22 1.85 -16.99
CA ASN A 87 14.25 2.60 -16.19
C ASN A 87 13.71 1.70 -15.05
N PRO A 88 14.50 1.49 -13.98
CA PRO A 88 14.24 0.42 -13.02
C PRO A 88 13.25 0.77 -11.92
N MET A 89 12.64 1.97 -11.94
CA MET A 89 11.70 2.42 -10.94
C MET A 89 10.31 2.61 -11.54
N ILE A 90 9.28 2.37 -10.72
CA ILE A 90 7.89 2.66 -11.06
C ILE A 90 7.17 3.18 -9.83
N GLU A 91 6.37 4.22 -10.04
CA GLU A 91 5.42 4.74 -9.06
C GLU A 91 4.03 4.82 -9.68
N GLY A 92 3.00 4.59 -8.87
CA GLY A 92 1.61 4.66 -9.30
C GLY A 92 0.66 4.12 -8.26
N GLU A 93 -0.46 3.57 -8.74
CA GLU A 93 -1.47 2.95 -7.88
C GLU A 93 -1.49 1.42 -8.07
N PHE A 94 -1.68 0.67 -7.00
CA PHE A 94 -1.85 -0.77 -7.08
C PHE A 94 -3.23 -1.08 -7.68
N PRO A 95 -3.32 -1.84 -8.79
CA PRO A 95 -4.57 -1.96 -9.55
C PRO A 95 -5.77 -2.59 -8.83
N LEU A 96 -5.54 -3.34 -7.74
CA LEU A 96 -6.62 -4.05 -7.04
C LEU A 96 -7.41 -3.14 -6.08
N ASP A 97 -6.76 -2.16 -5.44
CA ASP A 97 -7.37 -1.34 -4.38
C ASP A 97 -7.04 0.16 -4.49
N SER A 98 -6.31 0.57 -5.53
CA SER A 98 -5.85 1.96 -5.74
C SER A 98 -4.96 2.51 -4.63
N SER A 99 -4.30 1.62 -3.86
CA SER A 99 -3.25 1.99 -2.90
C SER A 99 -2.03 2.54 -3.62
N ARG A 100 -1.16 3.30 -2.95
CA ARG A 100 0.08 3.77 -3.57
C ARG A 100 1.03 2.59 -3.78
N PHE A 101 1.71 2.56 -4.91
CA PHE A 101 2.67 1.53 -5.28
C PHE A 101 4.00 2.16 -5.67
N ALA A 102 5.09 1.61 -5.12
CA ALA A 102 6.45 1.90 -5.56
C ALA A 102 7.18 0.58 -5.80
N GLY A 103 7.78 0.40 -6.98
CA GLY A 103 8.52 -0.81 -7.33
C GLY A 103 9.90 -0.49 -7.90
N GLN A 104 10.88 -1.33 -7.61
CA GLN A 104 12.26 -1.22 -8.07
C GLN A 104 12.78 -2.54 -8.63
N LEU A 105 13.56 -2.47 -9.71
CA LEU A 105 14.26 -3.59 -10.33
C LEU A 105 15.78 -3.36 -10.27
N PRO A 106 16.60 -4.41 -10.44
CA PRO A 106 18.04 -4.23 -10.67
C PRO A 106 18.33 -3.28 -11.85
N PRO A 107 19.43 -2.49 -11.79
CA PRO A 107 20.56 -2.63 -10.87
C PRO A 107 20.52 -1.76 -9.61
N ILE A 108 19.48 -0.94 -9.41
CA ILE A 108 19.40 -0.02 -8.26
C ILE A 108 19.10 -0.73 -6.93
N VAL A 109 18.60 -1.96 -7.03
CA VAL A 109 18.38 -2.91 -5.93
C VAL A 109 19.00 -4.25 -6.32
N SER A 110 19.38 -5.07 -5.33
CA SER A 110 20.02 -6.38 -5.57
C SER A 110 19.07 -7.44 -6.14
N SER A 111 17.76 -7.27 -5.94
CA SER A 111 16.68 -8.14 -6.41
C SER A 111 15.40 -7.27 -6.50
N PRO A 112 14.39 -7.62 -7.31
CA PRO A 112 13.14 -6.88 -7.40
C PRO A 112 12.49 -6.62 -6.03
N THR A 113 12.01 -5.39 -5.79
CA THR A 113 11.35 -4.98 -4.54
C THR A 113 10.13 -4.13 -4.83
N PHE A 114 9.15 -4.10 -3.93
CA PHE A 114 8.07 -3.12 -3.97
C PHE A 114 7.52 -2.80 -2.59
N ALA A 115 6.82 -1.67 -2.49
CA ALA A 115 6.00 -1.30 -1.35
C ALA A 115 4.60 -0.87 -1.83
N ILE A 116 3.58 -1.28 -1.06
CA ILE A 116 2.18 -0.89 -1.22
C ILE A 116 1.76 -0.16 0.04
N ARG A 117 1.41 1.13 -0.08
CA ARG A 117 0.92 1.94 1.03
C ARG A 117 -0.56 2.25 0.85
N LYS A 118 -1.37 1.75 1.78
CA LYS A 118 -2.82 1.93 1.75
C LYS A 118 -3.20 3.38 2.03
N LYS A 119 -4.33 3.83 1.48
CA LYS A 119 -4.92 5.13 1.83
C LYS A 119 -5.20 5.15 3.34
N ALA A 120 -5.09 6.32 3.96
CA ALA A 120 -5.30 6.49 5.40
C ALA A 120 -6.61 5.81 5.81
N ILE A 121 -6.48 4.75 6.61
CA ILE A 121 -7.57 3.80 6.85
C ILE A 121 -8.50 4.29 7.96
N LYS A 122 -8.02 5.23 8.78
CA LYS A 122 -8.74 5.77 9.92
C LYS A 122 -8.39 7.22 10.13
N ILE A 123 -9.40 8.08 10.10
CA ILE A 123 -9.29 9.47 10.53
C ILE A 123 -9.59 9.46 12.02
N PHE A 124 -8.58 9.73 12.84
CA PHE A 124 -8.78 9.91 14.27
C PHE A 124 -9.23 11.34 14.55
N THR A 125 -10.31 11.50 15.30
CA THR A 125 -10.72 12.82 15.78
C THR A 125 -9.82 13.28 16.93
N LEU A 126 -9.76 14.58 17.21
CA LEU A 126 -9.01 15.08 18.38
C LEU A 126 -9.55 14.48 19.68
N GLU A 127 -10.86 14.23 19.75
CA GLU A 127 -11.52 13.58 20.88
C GLU A 127 -10.99 12.15 21.09
N GLN A 128 -10.82 11.38 20.02
CA GLN A 128 -10.26 10.03 20.11
C GLN A 128 -8.80 10.05 20.59
N TYR A 129 -8.01 11.06 20.21
CA TYR A 129 -6.66 11.24 20.76
C TYR A 129 -6.67 11.59 22.26
N VAL A 130 -7.70 12.32 22.71
CA VAL A 130 -7.91 12.62 24.13
C VAL A 130 -8.33 11.38 24.91
N GLU A 131 -9.28 10.60 24.38
CA GLU A 131 -9.76 9.35 24.99
C GLU A 131 -8.64 8.32 25.14
N THR A 132 -7.73 8.25 24.17
CA THR A 132 -6.56 7.34 24.20
C THR A 132 -5.40 7.88 25.02
N GLY A 133 -5.50 9.10 25.56
CA GLY A 133 -4.45 9.74 26.37
C GLY A 133 -3.23 10.23 25.59
N VAL A 134 -3.22 10.10 24.26
CA VAL A 134 -2.15 10.60 23.37
C VAL A 134 -2.13 12.14 23.37
N LEU A 135 -3.29 12.77 23.52
CA LEU A 135 -3.46 14.22 23.56
C LEU A 135 -4.15 14.63 24.87
N SER A 136 -3.68 15.69 25.54
CA SER A 136 -4.41 16.21 26.70
C SER A 136 -5.66 16.98 26.24
N PRO A 137 -6.77 16.98 27.02
CA PRO A 137 -7.96 17.77 26.69
C PRO A 137 -7.62 19.25 26.44
N ARG A 138 -6.73 19.81 27.29
CA ARG A 138 -6.24 21.18 27.16
C ARG A 138 -5.55 21.43 25.82
N TYR A 139 -4.70 20.52 25.36
CA TYR A 139 -4.01 20.70 24.07
C TYR A 139 -4.94 20.49 22.87
N SER A 140 -5.96 19.63 22.99
CA SER A 140 -7.05 19.54 21.99
C SER A 140 -7.72 20.91 21.79
N ASP A 141 -8.06 21.60 22.88
CA ASP A 141 -8.71 22.92 22.78
C ASP A 141 -7.79 23.98 22.17
N VAL A 142 -6.50 23.96 22.52
CA VAL A 142 -5.49 24.85 21.91
C VAL A 142 -5.40 24.63 20.39
N ILE A 143 -5.38 23.36 19.94
CA ILE A 143 -5.34 23.02 18.51
C ILE A 143 -6.62 23.49 17.81
N LYS A 144 -7.80 23.22 18.39
CA LYS A 144 -9.09 23.66 17.85
C LYS A 144 -9.16 25.17 17.67
N GLU A 145 -8.71 25.93 18.67
CA GLU A 145 -8.71 27.39 18.61
C GLU A 145 -7.68 27.93 17.61
N ALA A 146 -6.49 27.33 17.55
CA ALA A 146 -5.47 27.69 16.56
C ALA A 146 -5.98 27.50 15.12
N VAL A 147 -6.68 26.40 14.85
CA VAL A 147 -7.34 26.13 13.56
C VAL A 147 -8.43 27.16 13.28
N ARG A 148 -9.34 27.44 14.24
CA ARG A 148 -10.39 28.45 14.08
C ARG A 148 -9.84 29.85 13.78
N ARG A 149 -8.66 30.17 14.30
CA ARG A 149 -7.96 31.44 14.07
C ARG A 149 -7.03 31.43 12.85
N HIS A 150 -7.04 30.37 12.04
CA HIS A 150 -6.15 30.22 10.89
C HIS A 150 -4.66 30.44 11.22
N ARG A 151 -4.22 29.96 12.37
CA ARG A 151 -2.80 29.98 12.74
C ARG A 151 -2.04 28.92 11.95
N ASN A 152 -0.77 29.21 11.65
CA ASN A 152 0.13 28.21 11.10
C ASN A 152 0.48 27.19 12.19
N ILE A 153 0.29 25.89 11.90
CA ILE A 153 0.58 24.79 12.81
C ILE A 153 1.55 23.85 12.10
N LEU A 154 2.69 23.57 12.74
CA LEU A 154 3.67 22.60 12.26
C LEU A 154 3.54 21.31 13.08
N VAL A 155 3.28 20.19 12.40
CA VAL A 155 3.33 18.86 13.00
C VAL A 155 4.71 18.28 12.73
N ILE A 156 5.41 17.86 13.78
CA ILE A 156 6.75 17.26 13.72
C ILE A 156 6.71 15.85 14.31
N GLY A 157 7.59 14.98 13.82
CA GLY A 157 7.65 13.60 14.28
C GLY A 157 8.60 12.74 13.44
N GLY A 158 8.86 11.51 13.90
CA GLY A 158 9.62 10.52 13.14
C GLY A 158 8.76 9.88 12.05
N THR A 159 9.38 9.07 11.19
CA THR A 159 8.61 8.28 10.21
C THR A 159 7.68 7.30 10.93
N GLY A 160 6.37 7.45 10.73
CA GLY A 160 5.35 6.60 11.35
C GLY A 160 4.76 7.11 12.68
N SER A 161 5.12 8.31 13.15
CA SER A 161 4.50 8.96 14.32
C SER A 161 3.24 9.76 13.98
#